data_AF-A0A955SSB6-F1
#
_entry.id   AF-A0A955SSB6-F1
#
_cell.length_a   1.000
_cell.length_b   1.000
_cell.length_c   1.000
_cell.angle_alpha   90.00
_cell.angle_beta   90.00
_cell.angle_gamma   90.00
#
_symmetry.space_group_name_H-M   'P 1'
#
loop_
_entity.id
_entity.type
_entity.pdbx_description
1 polymer ?
#
loop_
_entity_poly.entity_id
_entity_poly.type
_entity_poly.pdbx_seq_one_letter_code
_entity_poly.pdbx_strand_id
1 'polypeptide(L)' 'AVGQLAGGVAHDFNNILQAIYGASEMALSGLDESSQAGQDIEDVIKSADRGSELIRQLLAFSRRNVYKPQPVNLNSLV' A
#
# COMPACT_ATOMS: atom_id res chain seq x y z
N ALA A 1 -6.38 -17.61 6.60
CA ALA A 1 -7.32 -16.94 5.67
C ALA A 1 -7.13 -15.42 5.65
N VAL A 2 -7.32 -14.71 6.78
CA VAL A 2 -7.29 -13.22 6.85
C VAL A 2 -5.99 -12.59 6.31
N GLY A 3 -4.82 -13.19 6.59
CA GLY A 3 -3.53 -12.64 6.13
C GLY A 3 -3.28 -12.71 4.62
N GLN A 4 -3.83 -13.71 3.91
CA GLN A 4 -3.71 -13.77 2.45
C GLN A 4 -4.68 -12.82 1.74
N LEU A 5 -5.91 -12.70 2.25
CA LEU A 5 -6.88 -11.72 1.75
C LEU A 5 -6.40 -10.28 1.95
N ALA A 6 -5.83 -9.97 3.13
CA ALA A 6 -5.24 -8.66 3.41
C ALA A 6 -4.06 -8.34 2.48
N GLY A 7 -3.26 -9.34 2.10
CA GLY A 7 -2.16 -9.21 1.14
C GLY A 7 -2.63 -8.80 -0.25
N GLY A 8 -3.67 -9.47 -0.77
CA GLY A 8 -4.25 -9.15 -2.09
C GLY A 8 -4.88 -7.76 -2.13
N VAL A 9 -5.72 -7.42 -1.14
CA VAL A 9 -6.37 -6.10 -1.07
C VAL A 9 -5.34 -4.96 -0.96
N ALA A 10 -4.30 -5.15 -0.16
CA ALA A 10 -3.25 -4.14 -0.02
C ALA A 10 -2.39 -3.97 -1.27
N HIS A 11 -2.15 -5.05 -2.02
CA HIS A 11 -1.48 -4.97 -3.31
C HIS A 11 -2.30 -4.15 -4.30
N ASP A 12 -3.60 -4.42 -4.41
CA ASP A 12 -4.48 -3.69 -5.34
C ASP A 12 -4.61 -2.22 -4.96
N PHE A 13 -4.67 -1.90 -3.66
CA PHE A 13 -4.60 -0.52 -3.18
C PHE A 13 -3.30 0.18 -3.58
N ASN A 14 -2.15 -0.47 -3.39
CA ASN A 14 -0.87 0.10 -3.83
C ASN A 14 -0.84 0.32 -5.34
N ASN A 15 -1.42 -0.57 -6.15
CA ASN A 15 -1.48 -0.38 -7.60
C ASN A 15 -2.26 0.87 -7.99
N ILE A 16 -3.41 1.11 -7.34
CA ILE A 16 -4.20 2.33 -7.57
C ILE A 16 -3.42 3.57 -7.15
N LEU A 17 -2.80 3.55 -5.97
CA LEU A 17 -1.99 4.67 -5.47
C LEU A 17 -0.79 4.96 -6.37
N GLN A 18 -0.13 3.93 -6.89
CA GLN A 18 0.99 4.06 -7.83
C GLN A 18 0.54 4.68 -9.16
N ALA A 19 -0.63 4.30 -9.67
CA ALA A 19 -1.20 4.88 -10.88
C ALA A 19 -1.57 6.36 -10.69
N ILE A 20 -2.18 6.71 -9.55
CA ILE A 20 -2.47 8.10 -9.18
C ILE A 20 -1.17 8.91 -9.09
N TYR A 21 -0.19 8.41 -8.35
CA TYR A 21 1.12 9.05 -8.21
C TYR A 21 1.77 9.30 -9.58
N GLY A 22 1.86 8.28 -10.43
CA GLY A 22 2.47 8.42 -11.75
C GLY A 22 1.73 9.40 -12.67
N ALA A 23 0.40 9.40 -12.64
CA ALA A 23 -0.39 10.37 -13.39
C ALA A 23 -0.18 11.81 -12.87
N SER A 24 -0.10 11.98 -11.55
CA SER A 24 0.17 13.27 -10.92
C SER A 24 1.57 13.80 -11.24
N GLU A 25 2.60 12.95 -11.19
CA GLU A 25 3.97 13.32 -11.59
C GLU A 25 4.04 13.79 -13.05
N MET A 26 3.39 13.05 -13.96
CA MET A 26 3.31 13.46 -15.36
C MET A 26 2.57 14.79 -15.53
N ALA A 27 1.48 15.00 -14.79
CA ALA A 27 0.72 16.25 -14.84
C ALA A 27 1.55 17.44 -14.29
N LEU A 28 2.29 17.24 -13.21
CA LEU A 28 3.17 18.25 -12.61
C LEU A 28 4.27 18.68 -13.57
N SER A 29 4.84 17.73 -14.35
CA SER A 29 5.92 18.02 -15.31
C SER A 29 5.56 19.03 -16.40
N GLY A 30 4.26 19.25 -16.66
CA GLY A 30 3.75 20.20 -17.64
C GLY A 30 3.30 21.54 -17.06
N LEU A 31 3.44 21.76 -15.76
CA LEU A 31 2.98 22.95 -15.06
C LEU A 31 4.14 23.84 -14.61
N ASP A 32 3.83 25.12 -14.43
CA ASP A 32 4.72 26.06 -13.77
C ASP A 32 4.74 25.74 -12.25
N GLU A 33 5.94 25.70 -11.67
CA GLU A 33 6.16 25.44 -10.23
C GLU A 33 5.41 26.44 -9.33
N SER A 34 5.15 27.66 -9.83
CA SER A 34 4.42 28.70 -9.10
C SER A 34 2.89 28.62 -9.25
N SER A 35 2.39 27.71 -10.10
CA SER A 35 0.96 27.60 -10.36
C SER A 35 0.20 26.96 -9.21
N GLN A 36 -1.02 27.43 -8.94
CA GLN A 36 -1.92 26.81 -7.97
C GLN A 36 -2.19 25.34 -8.32
N ALA A 37 -2.34 25.02 -9.61
CA ALA A 37 -2.55 23.65 -10.06
C ALA A 37 -1.35 22.75 -9.74
N GLY A 38 -0.12 23.27 -9.81
CA GLY A 38 1.09 22.55 -9.39
C GLY A 38 1.05 22.20 -7.90
N GLN A 39 0.71 23.19 -7.06
CA GLN A 39 0.56 22.98 -5.61
C GLN A 39 -0.52 21.94 -5.28
N ASP A 40 -1.67 22.02 -5.95
CA ASP A 40 -2.77 21.08 -5.75
C ASP A 40 -2.33 19.64 -6.13
N ILE A 41 -1.55 19.48 -7.22
CA ILE A 41 -1.04 18.18 -7.65
C ILE A 41 0.04 17.64 -6.70
N GLU A 42 0.92 18.48 -6.17
CA GLU A 42 1.86 18.08 -5.13
C GLU A 42 1.15 17.53 -3.89
N ASP A 43 0.01 18.12 -3.51
CA ASP A 43 -0.78 17.65 -2.38
C ASP A 43 -1.47 16.31 -2.67
N VAL A 44 -1.86 16.05 -3.92
CA VAL A 44 -2.32 14.73 -4.37
C VAL A 44 -1.19 13.70 -4.25
N ILE A 45 0.03 14.04 -4.68
CA ILE A 45 1.22 13.18 -4.57
C ILE A 45 1.51 12.83 -3.10
N LYS A 46 1.57 13.83 -2.22
CA LYS A 46 1.77 13.63 -0.77
C LYS A 46 0.69 12.75 -0.16
N SER A 47 -0.55 12.89 -0.62
CA SER A 47 -1.68 12.07 -0.17
C SER A 47 -1.56 10.62 -0.61
N ALA A 48 -1.12 10.38 -1.85
CA ALA A 48 -0.89 9.03 -2.37
C ALA A 48 0.23 8.31 -1.60
N ASP A 49 1.33 9.01 -1.29
CA ASP A 49 2.43 8.48 -0.48
C ASP A 49 1.96 8.12 0.93
N ARG A 50 1.21 9.02 1.58
CA ARG A 50 0.65 8.77 2.90
C ARG A 50 -0.31 7.59 2.91
N GLY A 51 -1.14 7.44 1.88
CA GLY A 51 -2.01 6.28 1.70
C GLY A 51 -1.22 4.97 1.61
N SER A 52 -0.14 4.97 0.83
CA SER A 52 0.72 3.79 0.66
C SER A 52 1.38 3.37 1.97
N GLU A 53 1.81 4.35 2.77
CA GLU A 53 2.38 4.10 4.09
C GLU A 53 1.35 3.51 5.08
N LEU A 54 0.12 4.03 5.09
CA LEU A 54 -0.96 3.47 5.92
C LEU A 54 -1.28 2.01 5.55
N ILE A 55 -1.31 1.68 4.26
CA ILE A 55 -1.54 0.31 3.79
C ILE A 55 -0.38 -0.62 4.22
N ARG A 56 0.88 -0.15 4.15
CA ARG A 56 2.03 -0.90 4.65
C ARG A 56 1.94 -1.19 6.15
N GLN A 57 1.54 -0.20 6.95
CA GLN A 57 1.35 -0.36 8.39
C GLN A 57 0.21 -1.34 8.72
N LEU A 58 -0.91 -1.25 8.00
CA LEU A 58 -2.05 -2.17 8.16
C LEU A 58 -1.65 -3.62 7.83
N LEU A 59 -0.88 -3.83 6.76
CA LEU A 59 -0.32 -5.14 6.42
C LEU A 59 0.61 -5.68 7.50
N ALA A 60 1.52 -4.84 8.00
CA ALA A 60 2.45 -5.20 9.07
C ALA A 60 1.70 -5.61 10.34
N PHE A 61 0.61 -4.92 10.67
CA PHE A 61 -0.26 -5.26 11.80
C PHE A 61 -1.00 -6.59 11.57
N SER A 62 -1.60 -6.79 10.39
CA SER A 62 -2.34 -8.02 10.05
C SER A 62 -1.46 -9.27 10.14
N ARG A 63 -0.20 -9.19 9.71
CA ARG A 63 0.77 -10.31 9.77
C ARG A 63 1.11 -10.75 11.19
N ARG A 64 1.08 -9.86 12.19
CA ARG A 64 1.39 -10.20 13.60
C ARG A 64 0.34 -11.12 14.24
N ASN A 65 -0.89 -11.18 13.71
CA ASN A 65 -1.97 -11.97 14.29
C ASN A 65 -2.06 -13.42 13.76
N VAL A 66 -1.18 -13.83 12.84
CA VAL A 66 -1.32 -15.11 12.11
C VAL A 66 -0.32 -16.19 12.55
N TYR A 67 0.71 -15.88 13.33
CA TYR A 67 1.74 -16.86 13.69
C TYR A 67 1.51 -17.45 15.09
N LYS A 68 0.70 -18.51 15.17
CA LYS A 68 0.72 -19.47 16.29
C LYS A 68 1.26 -20.81 15.79
N PRO A 69 2.58 -21.02 15.79
CA PRO A 69 3.14 -22.33 15.47
C PRO A 69 2.60 -23.33 16.49
N GLN A 70 1.87 -24.35 16.02
CA GLN A 70 1.45 -25.46 16.86
C GLN A 70 2.47 -26.59 16.74
N PRO A 71 2.79 -27.31 17.84
CA PRO A 71 3.58 -28.52 17.76
C PRO A 71 2.87 -29.52 16.86
N VAL A 72 3.52 -29.93 15.76
CA VAL A 72 3.03 -31.01 14.90
C VAL A 72 3.79 -32.27 15.26
N ASN A 73 3.07 -33.33 15.60
CA ASN A 73 3.66 -34.64 15.87
C ASN A 73 3.95 -35.34 14.53
N LEU A 74 5.24 -35.42 14.16
CA LEU A 74 5.67 -36.04 12.90
C LEU A 74 5.37 -37.55 12.84
N ASN A 75 5.19 -38.21 13.99
CA ASN A 75 4.88 -39.64 14.05
C ASN A 75 3.41 -39.96 13.73
N SER A 76 2.53 -38.97 13.58
CA SER A 76 1.14 -39.20 13.15
C SER A 76 0.95 -39.11 11.64
N LEU A 77 2.03 -38.92 10.86
CA LEU A 77 2.02 -38.88 9.41
C LEU A 77 2.55 -40.16 8.74
N VAL A 78 2.85 -41.19 9.53
CA VAL A 78 3.35 -42.49 9.05
C VAL A 78 2.53 -43.63 9.65
#